data_AF-M5FC55-F1
#
_entry.id   AF-M5FC55-F1
#
_cell.length_a   1.000
_cell.length_b   1.000
_cell.length_c   1.000
_cell.angle_alpha   90.00
_cell.angle_beta   90.00
_cell.angle_gamma   90.00
#
_symmetry.space_group_name_H-M   'P 1'
#
loop_
_entity.id
_entity.type
_entity.pdbx_description
1 polymer ?
#
loop_
_entity_poly.entity_id
_entity_poly.type
_entity_poly.pdbx_seq_one_letter_code
_entity_poly.pdbx_strand_id
1 'polypeptide(L)'
;MRFDWGSDYYKANGRMMPEDGMAQLKRFDAIFFGAVGSPYVPDDITLWGLRLPICQGFDQYANVRPTRILPGIISPLAGVGPGDLDWVIVRENSEGEYSGHGGRATAVSPRRLEPRSRSSRASASPASCAMHSGWRGHGRESS
;
A
#
# COMPACT_ATOMS: atom_id res chain seq x y z
N MET A 1 3.90 22.05 8.50
CA MET A 1 4.37 21.29 9.68
C MET A 1 5.10 20.06 9.19
N ARG A 2 6.17 19.63 9.86
CA ARG A 2 7.00 18.47 9.48
C ARG A 2 7.20 17.58 10.69
N PHE A 3 7.17 16.28 10.49
CA PHE A 3 7.44 15.28 11.52
C PHE A 3 8.75 14.56 11.17
N ASP A 4 9.71 14.55 12.08
CA ASP A 4 10.98 13.84 11.88
C ASP A 4 10.84 12.38 12.34
N TRP A 5 9.87 11.67 11.74
CA TRP A 5 9.58 10.25 11.97
C TRP A 5 10.25 9.37 10.91
N GLY A 6 10.44 8.08 11.20
CA GLY A 6 11.11 7.14 10.31
C GLY A 6 12.40 6.57 10.89
N SER A 7 13.36 6.19 10.03
CA SER A 7 14.52 5.39 10.44
C SER A 7 15.42 6.09 11.46
N ASP A 8 15.60 7.41 11.38
CA ASP A 8 16.41 8.14 12.36
C ASP A 8 15.70 8.28 13.71
N TYR A 9 14.37 8.47 13.69
CA TYR A 9 13.54 8.41 14.89
C TYR A 9 13.60 7.03 15.55
N TYR A 10 13.60 5.96 14.74
CA TYR A 10 13.77 4.59 15.21
C TYR A 10 15.11 4.34 15.89
N LYS A 11 16.22 4.83 15.31
CA LYS A 11 17.55 4.69 15.93
C LYS A 11 17.62 5.35 17.30
N ALA A 12 16.94 6.47 17.49
CA ALA A 12 16.93 7.20 18.75
C ALA A 12 15.93 6.64 19.79
N ASN A 13 14.76 6.15 19.35
CA ASN A 13 13.62 5.86 20.23
C ASN A 13 13.15 4.40 20.22
N GLY A 14 13.74 3.55 19.38
CA GLY A 14 13.34 2.15 19.20
C GLY A 14 11.98 1.94 18.54
N ARG A 15 11.36 3.00 18.00
CA ARG A 15 10.04 2.99 17.35
C ARG A 15 10.03 3.97 16.18
N MET A 16 9.22 3.75 15.15
CA MET A 16 9.25 4.57 13.93
C MET A 16 8.50 5.90 14.04
N MET A 17 7.53 5.99 14.95
CA MET A 17 6.77 7.19 15.28
C MET A 17 6.38 7.18 16.77
N PRO A 18 6.05 8.34 17.36
CA PRO A 18 5.47 8.41 18.71
C PRO A 18 4.20 7.55 18.85
N GLU A 19 3.88 7.12 20.07
CA GLU A 19 2.66 6.35 20.35
C GLU A 19 1.38 7.12 20.00
N ASP A 20 1.39 8.44 20.17
CA ASP A 20 0.28 9.33 19.82
C ASP A 20 0.34 9.82 18.37
N GLY A 21 1.25 9.29 17.54
CA GLY A 21 1.50 9.74 16.18
C GLY A 21 0.24 9.76 15.30
N MET A 22 -0.62 8.74 15.41
CA MET A 22 -1.90 8.70 14.68
C MET A 22 -2.86 9.81 15.12
N ALA A 23 -2.90 10.14 16.41
CA ALA A 23 -3.73 11.23 16.93
C ALA A 23 -3.19 12.61 16.53
N GLN A 24 -1.87 12.74 16.36
CA GLN A 24 -1.25 13.93 15.79
C GLN A 24 -1.62 14.08 14.31
N LEU A 25 -1.48 13.01 13.52
CA LEU A 25 -1.78 13.01 12.08
C LEU A 25 -3.25 13.25 11.76
N LYS A 26 -4.18 12.79 12.62
CA LYS A 26 -5.64 12.98 12.42
C LYS A 26 -6.09 14.44 12.38
N ARG A 27 -5.23 15.38 12.78
CA ARG A 27 -5.51 16.82 12.78
C ARG A 27 -5.29 17.48 11.41
N PHE A 28 -4.82 16.74 10.42
CA PHE A 28 -4.51 17.23 9.08
C PHE A 28 -5.41 16.56 8.03
N ASP A 29 -5.69 17.28 6.94
CA ASP A 29 -6.52 16.77 5.84
C ASP A 29 -5.78 15.80 4.91
N ALA A 30 -4.45 15.92 4.82
CA ALA A 30 -3.62 15.10 3.95
C ALA A 30 -2.22 14.88 4.53
N ILE A 31 -1.61 13.76 4.14
CA ILE A 31 -0.23 13.41 4.50
C ILE A 31 0.61 13.38 3.24
N PHE A 32 1.62 14.23 3.16
CA PHE A 32 2.68 14.11 2.16
C PHE A 32 3.77 13.19 2.69
N PHE A 33 3.77 11.95 2.23
CA PHE A 33 4.68 10.91 2.69
C PHE A 33 5.84 10.72 1.70
N GLY A 34 7.07 10.89 2.17
CA GLY A 34 8.29 10.66 1.39
C GLY A 34 8.70 9.19 1.33
N ALA A 35 10.00 8.94 1.33
CA ALA A 35 10.55 7.59 1.47
C ALA A 35 10.97 7.32 2.92
N VAL A 36 10.79 6.09 3.39
CA VAL A 36 11.31 5.61 4.66
C VAL A 36 12.06 4.30 4.42
N GLY A 37 13.25 4.17 5.00
CA GLY A 37 14.13 3.02 4.79
C GLY A 37 15.55 3.35 5.24
N SER A 38 16.29 2.34 5.68
CA SER A 38 17.71 2.48 6.00
C SER A 38 18.41 1.12 5.87
N PRO A 39 19.64 1.04 5.35
CA PRO A 39 20.41 -0.21 5.32
C PRO A 39 20.62 -0.84 6.70
N TYR A 40 20.51 -0.05 7.77
CA TYR A 40 20.74 -0.49 9.15
C TYR A 40 19.46 -0.82 9.91
N VAL A 41 18.29 -0.65 9.29
CA VAL A 41 17.00 -0.95 9.93
C VAL A 41 16.27 -1.95 9.05
N PRO A 42 15.91 -3.14 9.58
CA PRO A 42 15.16 -4.13 8.82
C PRO A 42 13.89 -3.56 8.16
N ASP A 43 13.64 -3.99 6.93
CA ASP A 43 12.54 -3.46 6.10
C ASP A 43 11.16 -3.75 6.71
N ASP A 44 11.00 -4.88 7.39
CA ASP A 44 9.76 -5.22 8.10
C ASP A 44 9.45 -4.20 9.20
N ILE A 45 10.46 -3.69 9.91
CA ILE A 45 10.26 -2.67 10.95
C ILE A 45 9.81 -1.34 10.34
N THR A 46 10.39 -0.93 9.21
CA THR A 46 9.99 0.33 8.56
C THR A 46 8.57 0.23 7.98
N LEU A 47 8.21 -0.93 7.45
CA LEU A 47 6.89 -1.21 6.89
C LEU A 47 5.80 -1.28 7.98
N TRP A 48 5.98 -2.14 8.99
CA TRP A 48 5.01 -2.37 10.05
C TRP A 48 5.01 -1.29 11.14
N GLY A 49 6.11 -0.56 11.30
CA GLY A 49 6.23 0.48 12.31
C GLY A 49 5.67 1.84 11.88
N LEU A 50 5.54 2.10 10.58
CA LEU A 50 5.14 3.42 10.08
C LEU A 50 4.09 3.36 8.97
N ARG A 51 4.41 2.76 7.83
CA ARG A 51 3.55 2.82 6.64
C ARG A 51 2.23 2.09 6.85
N LEU A 52 2.27 0.84 7.30
CA LEU A 52 1.05 0.05 7.49
C LEU A 52 0.14 0.63 8.59
N PRO A 53 0.65 1.06 9.75
CA PRO A 53 -0.17 1.75 10.75
C PRO A 53 -0.90 2.98 10.21
N ILE A 54 -0.24 3.79 9.37
CA ILE A 54 -0.86 4.96 8.74
C ILE A 54 -1.95 4.52 7.75
N CYS A 55 -1.62 3.60 6.84
CA CYS A 55 -2.58 3.16 5.82
C CYS A 55 -3.80 2.46 6.43
N GLN A 56 -3.60 1.55 7.39
CA GLN A 56 -4.68 0.80 8.03
C GLN A 56 -5.45 1.68 9.02
N GLY A 57 -4.76 2.53 9.79
CA GLY A 57 -5.39 3.37 10.81
C GLY A 57 -6.20 4.54 10.27
N PHE A 58 -5.99 4.94 9.01
CA PHE A 58 -6.81 5.94 8.31
C PHE A 58 -7.70 5.36 7.21
N ASP A 59 -7.86 4.03 7.16
CA ASP A 59 -8.68 3.34 6.16
C ASP A 59 -8.31 3.75 4.72
N GLN A 60 -7.00 3.83 4.44
CA GLN A 60 -6.48 4.08 3.10
C GLN A 60 -6.52 2.79 2.27
N TYR A 61 -7.73 2.31 2.01
CA TYR A 61 -8.01 1.03 1.36
C TYR A 61 -7.63 1.02 -0.12
N ALA A 62 -7.69 2.17 -0.81
CA ALA A 62 -7.37 2.29 -2.22
C ALA A 62 -6.01 2.93 -2.43
N ASN A 63 -5.05 2.17 -2.94
CA ASN A 63 -3.78 2.69 -3.43
C ASN A 63 -3.86 2.93 -4.94
N VAL A 64 -4.02 4.20 -5.31
CA VAL A 64 -4.14 4.64 -6.70
C VAL A 64 -2.76 4.90 -7.28
N ARG A 65 -2.43 4.24 -8.40
CA ARG A 65 -1.15 4.37 -9.12
C ARG A 65 -1.40 4.71 -10.60
N PRO A 66 -1.41 6.02 -10.94
CA PRO A 66 -1.42 6.45 -12.32
C PRO A 66 -0.13 6.03 -13.03
N THR A 67 -0.24 5.47 -14.23
CA THR A 67 0.88 5.04 -15.06
C THR A 67 0.69 5.61 -16.45
N ARG A 68 1.58 6.50 -16.86
CA ARG A 68 1.58 7.08 -18.20
C ARG A 68 2.99 7.37 -18.70
N ILE A 69 3.18 7.30 -20.01
CA ILE A 69 4.45 7.70 -20.64
C ILE A 69 4.43 9.23 -20.82
N LEU A 70 5.35 9.91 -20.14
CA LEU A 70 5.46 11.37 -20.23
C LEU A 70 6.20 11.80 -21.50
N PRO A 71 5.88 12.98 -22.06
CA PRO A 71 6.65 13.56 -23.16
C PRO A 71 8.14 13.65 -22.81
N GLY A 72 9.00 13.24 -23.75
CA GLY A 72 10.46 13.26 -23.58
C GLY A 72 11.05 12.05 -22.85
N ILE A 73 10.24 11.10 -22.37
CA ILE A 73 10.72 9.85 -21.79
C ILE A 73 10.67 8.74 -22.83
N ILE A 74 11.77 8.01 -22.97
CA ILE A 74 11.84 6.80 -23.82
C ILE A 74 11.24 5.64 -23.03
N SER A 75 10.18 5.05 -23.56
CA SER A 75 9.57 3.85 -22.99
C SER A 75 10.53 2.66 -23.08
N PRO A 76 10.62 1.80 -22.05
CA PRO A 76 11.33 0.52 -22.17
C PRO A 76 10.59 -0.48 -23.07
N LEU A 77 9.30 -0.24 -23.36
CA LEU A 77 8.50 -1.07 -24.26
C LEU A 77 8.74 -0.64 -25.71
N ALA A 78 9.14 -1.58 -26.56
CA ALA A 78 9.40 -1.33 -27.97
C ALA A 78 8.13 -0.84 -28.69
N GLY A 79 8.25 0.24 -29.45
CA GLY A 79 7.17 0.78 -30.28
C GLY A 79 6.06 1.48 -29.49
N VAL A 80 6.26 1.80 -28.21
CA VAL A 80 5.27 2.49 -27.37
C VAL A 80 5.76 3.90 -27.03
N GLY A 81 4.95 4.91 -27.35
CA GLY A 81 5.24 6.33 -27.12
C GLY A 81 4.28 7.02 -26.13
N PRO A 82 4.46 8.33 -25.91
CA PRO A 82 3.55 9.14 -25.10
C PRO A 82 2.11 9.05 -25.63
N GLY A 83 1.16 8.73 -24.74
CA GLY A 83 -0.26 8.59 -25.07
C GLY A 83 -0.72 7.16 -25.40
N ASP A 84 0.20 6.25 -25.71
CA ASP A 84 -0.15 4.85 -25.99
C ASP A 84 -0.49 4.06 -24.70
N LEU A 85 0.00 4.54 -23.56
CA LEU A 85 -0.29 3.97 -22.23
C LEU A 85 -0.68 5.11 -21.28
N ASP A 86 -1.95 5.11 -20.87
CA ASP A 86 -2.50 6.01 -19.85
C ASP A 86 -3.52 5.25 -19.00
N TRP A 87 -3.00 4.53 -18.00
CA TRP A 87 -3.79 3.65 -17.13
C TRP A 87 -3.75 4.13 -15.69
N VAL A 88 -4.81 3.81 -14.95
CA VAL A 88 -4.86 3.98 -13.51
C VAL A 88 -5.02 2.61 -12.86
N ILE A 89 -4.00 2.21 -12.11
CA ILE A 89 -4.04 0.97 -11.34
C ILE A 89 -4.59 1.29 -9.95
N VAL A 90 -5.70 0.67 -9.57
CA VAL A 90 -6.24 0.76 -8.21
C VAL A 90 -5.96 -0.54 -7.49
N ARG A 91 -5.06 -0.49 -6.49
CA ARG A 91 -4.72 -1.63 -5.65
C ARG A 91 -5.47 -1.55 -4.32
N GLU A 92 -6.17 -2.62 -3.97
CA GLU A 92 -6.76 -2.84 -2.66
C GLU A 92 -5.63 -3.02 -1.59
N ASN A 93 -5.77 -2.39 -0.43
CA ASN A 93 -4.72 -2.30 0.58
C ASN A 93 -5.19 -2.60 2.03
N SER A 94 -6.47 -2.86 2.23
CA SER A 94 -7.05 -3.23 3.53
C SER A 94 -6.96 -4.74 3.80
N GLU A 95 -6.88 -5.57 2.75
CA GLU A 95 -6.79 -7.02 2.87
C GLU A 95 -5.46 -7.59 2.32
N GLY A 96 -5.42 -8.91 2.10
CA GLY A 96 -4.28 -9.63 1.52
C GLY A 96 -3.19 -9.96 2.54
N GLU A 97 -1.97 -10.19 2.04
CA GLU A 97 -0.83 -10.65 2.86
C GLU A 97 -0.43 -9.69 3.99
N TYR A 98 -0.73 -8.39 3.82
CA TYR A 98 -0.46 -7.36 4.83
C TYR A 98 -1.59 -7.15 5.84
N SER A 99 -2.65 -7.95 5.78
CA SER A 99 -3.75 -7.89 6.76
C SER A 99 -3.34 -8.33 8.17
N GLY A 100 -2.12 -8.84 8.35
CA GLY A 100 -1.65 -9.42 9.62
C GLY A 100 -2.32 -10.77 9.94
N HIS A 101 -3.19 -11.27 9.05
CA HIS A 101 -3.82 -12.58 9.17
C HIS A 101 -2.92 -13.64 8.55
N GLY A 102 -2.29 -14.43 9.40
CA GLY A 102 -1.42 -15.52 8.98
C GLY A 102 -1.06 -16.43 10.16
N GLY A 103 -0.59 -17.63 9.85
CA GLY A 103 -0.11 -18.59 10.81
C GLY A 103 1.04 -19.39 10.20
N ARG A 104 1.96 -19.86 11.03
CA ARG A 104 2.98 -20.81 10.57
C ARG A 104 2.33 -22.17 10.35
N ALA A 105 2.23 -22.62 9.10
CA ALA A 105 2.03 -24.03 8.82
C ALA A 105 3.32 -24.75 9.25
N THR A 106 3.23 -25.47 10.38
CA THR A 106 4.30 -26.28 10.99
C THR A 106 5.60 -25.54 11.33
N ALA A 107 5.65 -24.97 12.54
CA ALA A 107 6.87 -25.23 13.33
C ALA A 107 6.80 -26.71 13.73
N VAL A 108 7.76 -27.53 13.31
CA VAL A 108 7.87 -28.91 13.81
C VAL A 108 8.14 -28.83 15.31
N SER A 109 7.07 -28.90 16.10
CA SER A 109 7.08 -28.91 17.55
C SER A 109 5.96 -29.84 18.01
N PRO A 110 6.28 -30.93 18.73
CA PRO A 110 5.29 -31.90 19.17
C PRO A 110 4.63 -31.39 20.45
N ARG A 111 3.70 -30.44 20.37
CA ARG A 111 2.82 -30.17 21.51
C ARG A 111 1.49 -29.51 21.13
N ARG A 112 0.44 -30.22 21.55
CA ARG A 112 -1.01 -29.99 21.48
C ARG A 112 -1.43 -28.52 21.49
N LEU A 113 -2.20 -28.14 20.48
CA LEU A 113 -2.88 -26.85 20.34
C LEU A 113 -4.20 -26.87 21.14
N GLU A 114 -4.35 -25.93 22.06
CA GLU A 114 -5.66 -25.52 22.60
C GLU A 114 -6.07 -24.22 21.88
N PRO A 115 -7.25 -24.16 21.24
CA PRO A 115 -7.68 -22.96 20.53
C PRO A 115 -8.21 -21.90 21.50
N ARG A 116 -7.55 -20.73 21.56
CA ARG A 116 -8.14 -19.53 22.16
C ARG A 116 -9.08 -18.87 21.15
N SER A 117 -10.37 -18.81 21.49
CA SER A 117 -11.36 -18.04 20.76
C SER A 117 -11.15 -16.53 20.97
N ARG A 118 -11.16 -15.75 19.89
CA ARG A 118 -11.50 -14.33 19.94
C ARG A 118 -12.43 -13.99 18.80
N SER A 119 -13.49 -13.28 19.16
CA SER A 119 -14.76 -13.12 18.44
C SER A 119 -14.63 -12.43 17.09
N SER A 120 -15.37 -12.94 16.11
CA SER A 120 -15.64 -12.33 14.81
C SER A 120 -16.65 -11.17 14.90
N ARG A 121 -16.39 -10.13 14.11
CA ARG A 121 -17.38 -9.20 13.53
C ARG A 121 -16.78 -8.74 12.20
N ALA A 122 -17.14 -9.35 11.07
CA ALA A 122 -18.35 -9.18 10.25
C ALA A 122 -18.11 -8.23 9.05
N SER A 123 -17.83 -8.86 7.91
CA SER A 123 -18.19 -8.50 6.52
C SER A 123 -18.50 -7.04 6.14
N ALA A 124 -17.73 -6.52 5.17
CA ALA A 124 -18.20 -5.52 4.22
C ALA A 124 -18.10 -6.10 2.79
N SER A 125 -19.18 -5.94 2.03
CA SER A 125 -19.41 -6.46 0.67
C SER A 125 -18.64 -5.65 -0.39
N PRO A 126 -18.06 -6.26 -1.44
CA PRO A 126 -17.46 -5.50 -2.54
C PRO A 126 -18.55 -5.09 -3.54
N ALA A 127 -19.04 -3.86 -3.42
CA ALA A 127 -19.89 -3.25 -4.42
C ALA A 127 -19.04 -2.70 -5.59
N SER A 128 -19.23 -3.32 -6.76
CA SER A 128 -19.11 -2.79 -8.13
C SER A 128 -18.28 -1.52 -8.36
N CYS A 129 -17.12 -1.67 -9.01
CA CYS A 129 -16.46 -0.57 -9.72
C CYS A 129 -16.53 -0.87 -11.22
N ALA A 130 -17.40 -0.14 -11.91
CA ALA A 130 -17.62 -0.24 -13.35
C ALA A 130 -16.40 0.30 -14.12
N MET A 131 -15.89 -0.49 -15.06
CA MET A 131 -14.92 -0.04 -16.06
C MET A 131 -15.60 0.96 -17.00
N HIS A 132 -15.15 2.21 -17.03
CA HIS A 132 -15.41 3.10 -18.16
C HIS A 132 -14.19 3.09 -19.08
N SER A 133 -14.20 2.20 -20.08
CA SER A 133 -13.31 2.27 -21.23
C SER A 133 -14.13 2.69 -22.45
N GLY A 134 -14.09 3.99 -22.76
CA GLY A 134 -14.58 4.51 -24.04
C GLY A 134 -13.62 4.14 -25.16
N TRP A 135 -13.71 2.90 -25.66
CA TRP A 135 -12.95 2.45 -26.82
C TRP A 135 -13.72 2.80 -28.10
N ARG A 136 -13.31 3.87 -28.80
CA ARG A 136 -13.69 4.08 -30.21
C ARG A 136 -12.61 3.46 -31.09
N GLY A 137 -12.91 2.29 -31.65
CA GLY A 137 -12.06 1.65 -32.64
C GLY A 137 -12.00 2.50 -33.92
N HIS A 138 -10.79 2.88 -34.33
CA HIS A 138 -10.54 3.30 -35.71
C HIS A 138 -9.98 2.09 -36.47
N GLY A 139 -10.86 1.44 -37.25
CA GLY A 139 -10.43 0.61 -38.35
C GLY A 139 -9.75 1.48 -39.41
N ARG A 140 -8.57 1.07 -39.85
CA ARG A 140 -8.05 1.44 -41.17
C ARG A 140 -7.77 0.13 -41.90
N GLU A 141 -8.66 -0.16 -42.83
CA GLU A 141 -8.45 -1.13 -43.90
C GLU A 141 -7.32 -0.63 -44.81
N SER A 142 -6.55 -1.60 -45.28
CA SER A 142 -5.53 -1.53 -46.32
C SER A 142 -6.10 -1.14 -47.68
N SER A 143 -5.44 -0.19 -48.35
CA SER A 143 -5.19 -0.14 -49.80
C SER A 143 -4.12 0.91 -50.11
#